data_AF-A0A422PIF5-F1
#
_entry.id   AF-A0A422PIF5-F1
#
_cell.length_a   1.000
_cell.length_b   1.000
_cell.length_c   1.000
_cell.angle_alpha   90.00
_cell.angle_beta   90.00
_cell.angle_gamma   90.00
#
_symmetry.space_group_name_H-M   'P 1'
#
loop_
_entity.id
_entity.type
_entity.pdbx_description
1 polymer ?
#
loop_
_entity_poly.entity_id
_entity_poly.type
_entity_poly.pdbx_seq_one_letter_code
_entity_poly.pdbx_strand_id
1 'polypeptide(L)'
;FNNHLLCSPTFNEAKFLGSAEAHRLVPQMKRMMYNITTLMDCVTCEKCRVWGKLQTMGIATALRIVMLPEDTVTGLSRGEKVSLVNLARQLAISVESVHVLEDACQIMETVQN
;
A
#
# COMPACT_ATOMS: atom_id res chain seq x y z
N PHE A 1 -9.77 12.39 14.92
CA PHE A 1 -8.49 12.45 14.20
C PHE A 1 -8.48 13.70 13.33
N ASN A 2 -7.67 14.71 13.67
CA ASN A 2 -7.60 15.96 12.91
C ASN A 2 -6.80 15.73 11.63
N ASN A 3 -7.49 15.84 10.48
CA ASN A 3 -7.05 15.47 9.13
C ASN A 3 -6.09 16.47 8.46
N HIS A 4 -5.26 17.18 9.22
CA HIS A 4 -4.45 18.29 8.67
C HIS A 4 -3.33 17.85 7.69
N LEU A 5 -3.15 16.54 7.49
CA LEU A 5 -2.19 15.93 6.57
C LEU A 5 -2.82 15.36 5.28
N LEU A 6 -4.15 15.35 5.15
CA LEU A 6 -4.85 14.83 3.97
C LEU A 6 -5.57 15.97 3.24
N CYS A 7 -5.24 16.17 1.96
CA CYS A 7 -5.91 17.12 1.06
C CYS A 7 -7.34 16.65 0.75
N SER A 8 -8.31 16.95 1.63
CA SER A 8 -9.72 16.53 1.54
C SER A 8 -9.93 14.99 1.47
N PRO A 9 -10.99 14.44 2.08
CA PRO A 9 -11.24 13.01 1.99
C PRO A 9 -11.63 12.63 0.54
N THR A 10 -10.73 11.97 -0.18
CA THR A 10 -10.99 11.45 -1.55
C THR A 10 -11.90 10.23 -1.53
N PHE A 11 -11.95 9.50 -0.40
CA PHE A 11 -12.73 8.29 -0.21
C PHE A 11 -13.49 8.36 1.13
N ASN A 12 -14.70 7.80 1.17
CA ASN A 12 -15.49 7.70 2.40
C ASN A 12 -15.58 6.22 2.81
N GLU A 13 -14.70 5.83 3.72
CA GLU A 13 -14.52 4.45 4.20
C GLU A 13 -15.79 3.94 4.87
N ALA A 14 -16.41 4.74 5.74
CA ALA A 14 -17.60 4.34 6.48
C ALA A 14 -18.77 4.03 5.54
N LYS A 15 -18.95 4.84 4.49
CA LYS A 15 -19.99 4.62 3.47
C LYS A 15 -19.72 3.35 2.66
N PHE A 16 -18.47 3.11 2.26
CA PHE A 16 -18.12 1.92 1.48
C PHE A 16 -18.23 0.65 2.32
N LEU A 17 -17.60 0.61 3.49
CA LEU A 17 -17.53 -0.58 4.34
C LEU A 17 -18.90 -1.00 4.89
N GLY A 18 -19.84 -0.06 5.02
CA GLY A 18 -21.23 -0.36 5.35
C GLY A 18 -22.08 -0.90 4.19
N SER A 19 -21.56 -0.93 2.95
CA SER A 19 -22.32 -1.33 1.77
C SER A 19 -22.33 -2.86 1.55
N ALA A 20 -23.28 -3.36 0.76
CA ALA A 20 -23.36 -4.78 0.39
C ALA A 20 -22.16 -5.21 -0.47
N GLU A 21 -21.63 -4.28 -1.27
CA GLU A 21 -20.45 -4.50 -2.11
C GLU A 21 -19.21 -4.76 -1.27
N ALA A 22 -19.01 -4.03 -0.17
CA ALA A 22 -17.87 -4.26 0.73
C ALA A 22 -17.92 -5.64 1.38
N HIS A 23 -19.10 -6.11 1.80
CA HIS A 23 -19.28 -7.46 2.35
C HIS A 23 -18.83 -8.56 1.38
N ARG A 24 -19.00 -8.33 0.07
CA ARG A 24 -18.53 -9.24 -0.98
C ARG A 24 -17.04 -9.04 -1.30
N LEU A 25 -16.57 -7.79 -1.36
CA LEU A 25 -15.24 -7.46 -1.87
C LEU A 25 -14.14 -7.68 -0.83
N VAL A 26 -14.36 -7.34 0.44
CA VAL A 26 -13.33 -7.46 1.50
C VAL A 26 -12.78 -8.89 1.62
N PRO A 27 -13.61 -9.96 1.65
CA PRO A 27 -13.09 -11.34 1.66
C PRO A 27 -12.33 -11.71 0.38
N GLN A 28 -12.70 -11.15 -0.77
CA GLN A 28 -11.99 -11.38 -2.03
C GLN A 28 -10.62 -10.70 -2.01
N MET A 29 -10.53 -9.46 -1.54
CA MET A 29 -9.27 -8.74 -1.40
C MET A 29 -8.32 -9.45 -0.44
N LYS A 30 -8.82 -9.95 0.71
CA LYS A 30 -8.01 -10.76 1.63
C LYS A 30 -7.42 -12.00 0.95
N ARG A 31 -8.23 -12.77 0.22
CA ARG A 31 -7.78 -13.95 -0.53
C ARG A 31 -6.76 -13.58 -1.62
N MET A 32 -7.01 -12.48 -2.33
CA MET A 32 -6.10 -11.98 -3.35
C MET A 32 -4.73 -11.61 -2.75
N MET A 33 -4.71 -10.89 -1.63
CA MET A 33 -3.46 -10.51 -0.97
C MET A 33 -2.68 -11.72 -0.45
N TYR A 34 -3.38 -12.76 0.04
CA TYR A 34 -2.75 -14.02 0.41
C TYR A 34 -2.08 -14.67 -0.81
N ASN A 35 -2.81 -14.82 -1.91
CA ASN A 35 -2.29 -15.43 -3.15
C ASN A 35 -1.10 -14.64 -3.72
N ILE A 36 -1.17 -13.31 -3.74
CA ILE A 36 -0.07 -12.45 -4.20
C ILE A 36 1.17 -12.66 -3.33
N THR A 37 0.99 -12.73 -2.00
CA THR A 37 2.12 -12.94 -1.08
C THR A 37 2.76 -14.31 -1.27
N THR A 38 1.98 -15.35 -1.59
CA THR A 38 2.50 -16.67 -1.98
C THR A 38 3.22 -16.61 -3.34
N LEU A 39 2.69 -15.87 -4.31
CA LEU A 39 3.32 -15.71 -5.62
C LEU A 39 4.69 -15.04 -5.52
N MET A 40 4.90 -14.16 -4.54
CA MET A 40 6.23 -13.56 -4.29
C MET A 40 7.29 -14.62 -3.97
N ASP A 41 6.92 -15.81 -3.48
CA ASP A 41 7.87 -16.90 -3.26
C ASP A 41 8.44 -17.49 -4.55
N CYS A 42 7.81 -17.24 -5.71
CA CYS A 42 8.27 -17.68 -7.02
C CYS A 42 9.23 -16.69 -7.70
N VAL A 43 9.49 -15.52 -7.11
CA VAL A 43 10.39 -14.51 -7.70
C VAL A 43 11.84 -14.93 -7.51
N THR A 44 12.58 -15.11 -8.62
CA THR A 44 13.97 -15.58 -8.63
C THR A 44 14.98 -14.53 -8.15
N CYS A 45 14.74 -13.25 -8.46
CA CYS A 45 15.54 -12.14 -7.95
C CYS A 45 15.35 -12.01 -6.43
N GLU A 46 16.38 -12.31 -5.64
CA GLU A 46 16.30 -12.32 -4.17
C GLU A 46 15.90 -10.96 -3.59
N LYS A 47 16.50 -9.87 -4.08
CA LYS A 47 16.14 -8.50 -3.64
C LYS A 47 14.68 -8.20 -3.97
N CYS A 48 14.24 -8.53 -5.18
CA CYS A 48 12.88 -8.30 -5.65
C CYS A 48 11.88 -9.12 -4.83
N ARG A 49 12.21 -10.37 -4.50
CA ARG A 49 11.41 -11.23 -3.63
C ARG A 49 11.25 -10.64 -2.23
N VAL A 50 12.35 -10.22 -1.61
CA VAL A 50 12.33 -9.64 -0.26
C VAL A 50 11.51 -8.35 -0.24
N TRP A 51 11.79 -7.40 -1.13
CA TRP A 51 11.07 -6.14 -1.20
C TRP A 51 9.61 -6.32 -1.61
N GLY A 52 9.33 -7.21 -2.56
CA GLY A 52 7.99 -7.55 -2.99
C GLY A 52 7.16 -8.10 -1.83
N LYS A 53 7.69 -9.09 -1.10
CA LYS A 53 7.00 -9.67 0.06
C LYS A 53 6.80 -8.66 1.19
N LEU A 54 7.77 -7.78 1.43
CA LEU A 54 7.68 -6.70 2.41
C LEU A 54 6.55 -5.70 2.04
N GLN A 55 6.49 -5.27 0.78
CA GLN A 55 5.47 -4.33 0.32
C GLN A 55 4.08 -4.97 0.28
N THR A 56 3.92 -6.19 -0.24
CA THR A 56 2.62 -6.87 -0.30
C THR A 56 2.08 -7.17 1.09
N MET A 57 2.94 -7.56 2.04
CA MET A 57 2.55 -7.72 3.44
C MET A 57 2.16 -6.38 4.08
N GLY A 58 2.86 -5.29 3.77
CA GLY A 58 2.48 -3.95 4.21
C GLY A 58 1.09 -3.56 3.71
N ILE A 59 0.79 -3.78 2.42
CA ILE A 59 -0.51 -3.47 1.81
C ILE A 59 -1.60 -4.34 2.45
N ALA A 60 -1.35 -5.64 2.61
CA ALA A 60 -2.29 -6.55 3.25
C ALA A 60 -2.60 -6.14 4.70
N THR A 61 -1.59 -5.69 5.44
CA THR A 61 -1.75 -5.18 6.81
C THR A 61 -2.55 -3.88 6.82
N ALA A 62 -2.28 -2.95 5.89
CA ALA A 62 -3.02 -1.69 5.78
C ALA A 62 -4.50 -1.95 5.46
N LEU A 63 -4.78 -2.85 4.51
CA LEU A 63 -6.13 -3.29 4.19
C LEU A 63 -6.81 -3.95 5.39
N ARG A 64 -6.09 -4.75 6.17
CA ARG A 64 -6.61 -5.35 7.40
C ARG A 64 -7.05 -4.29 8.40
N ILE A 65 -6.25 -3.23 8.59
CA ILE A 65 -6.57 -2.14 9.52
C ILE A 65 -7.78 -1.34 9.03
N VAL A 66 -7.84 -1.01 7.74
CA VAL A 66 -8.90 -0.15 7.19
C VAL A 66 -10.22 -0.89 7.03
N MET A 67 -10.20 -2.16 6.62
CA MET A 67 -11.41 -2.89 6.21
C MET A 67 -12.04 -3.74 7.32
N LEU A 68 -11.35 -3.94 8.44
CA LEU A 68 -11.89 -4.71 9.56
C LEU A 68 -12.34 -3.80 10.70
N PRO A 69 -13.43 -4.17 11.40
CA PRO A 69 -13.83 -3.53 12.65
C PRO A 69 -12.69 -3.53 13.69
N GLU A 70 -12.58 -2.45 14.48
CA GLU A 70 -11.48 -2.26 15.44
C GLU A 70 -11.38 -3.40 16.48
N ASP A 71 -12.53 -3.94 16.89
CA ASP A 71 -12.65 -5.07 17.83
C ASP A 71 -12.09 -6.39 17.27
N THR A 72 -12.01 -6.53 15.94
CA THR A 72 -11.45 -7.71 15.29
C THR A 72 -9.94 -7.64 15.05
N VAL A 73 -9.33 -6.45 15.12
CA VAL A 73 -7.89 -6.28 14.90
C VAL A 73 -7.14 -6.42 16.24
N THR A 74 -6.88 -7.66 16.65
CA THR A 74 -6.13 -7.96 17.88
C THR A 74 -4.63 -7.75 17.68
N GLY A 75 -4.19 -6.49 17.73
CA GLY A 75 -2.78 -6.12 17.63
C GLY A 75 -2.14 -6.45 16.28
N LEU A 76 -0.94 -5.90 16.08
CA LEU A 76 -0.11 -6.19 14.90
C LEU A 76 1.14 -6.93 15.35
N SER A 77 1.49 -7.99 14.63
CA SER A 77 2.77 -8.67 14.81
C SER A 77 3.95 -7.73 14.49
N ARG A 78 5.15 -8.09 14.95
CA ARG A 78 6.37 -7.31 14.64
C ARG A 78 6.59 -7.17 13.13
N GLY A 79 6.36 -8.24 12.36
CA GLY A 79 6.51 -8.23 10.91
C GLY A 79 5.54 -7.28 10.23
N GLU A 80 4.28 -7.25 10.67
CA GLU A 80 3.25 -6.36 10.15
C GLU A 80 3.58 -4.88 10.41
N LYS A 81 4.02 -4.55 11.62
CA LYS A 81 4.47 -3.20 11.97
C LYS A 81 5.63 -2.73 11.09
N VAL A 82 6.66 -3.58 10.97
CA VAL A 82 7.84 -3.27 10.16
C VAL A 82 7.45 -3.08 8.68
N SER A 83 6.56 -3.91 8.17
CA SER A 83 6.13 -3.86 6.76
C SER A 83 5.31 -2.61 6.45
N LEU A 84 4.42 -2.20 7.36
CA LEU A 84 3.67 -0.95 7.22
C LEU A 84 4.57 0.27 7.12
N VAL A 85 5.54 0.40 8.04
CA VAL A 85 6.46 1.54 8.06
C VAL A 85 7.33 1.55 6.80
N ASN A 86 7.83 0.39 6.39
CA ASN A 86 8.64 0.30 5.17
C ASN A 86 7.84 0.57 3.91
N LEU A 87 6.58 0.12 3.83
CA LEU A 87 5.69 0.44 2.73
C LEU A 87 5.46 1.95 2.64
N ALA A 88 5.11 2.59 3.76
CA ALA A 88 4.88 4.03 3.81
C ALA A 88 6.12 4.81 3.38
N ARG A 89 7.30 4.41 3.88
CA ARG A 89 8.58 4.99 3.44
C ARG A 89 8.80 4.83 1.94
N GLN A 90 8.57 3.63 1.40
CA GLN A 90 8.78 3.36 -0.02
C GLN A 90 7.84 4.18 -0.90
N LEU A 91 6.56 4.31 -0.51
CA LEU A 91 5.60 5.15 -1.21
C LEU A 91 5.99 6.63 -1.18
N ALA A 92 6.45 7.13 -0.03
CA ALA A 92 6.93 8.50 0.11
C ALA A 92 8.11 8.78 -0.83
N ILE A 93 9.10 7.87 -0.87
CA ILE A 93 10.24 7.96 -1.79
C ILE A 93 9.79 7.90 -3.24
N SER A 94 8.83 7.03 -3.58
CA SER A 94 8.31 6.94 -4.94
C SER A 94 7.63 8.24 -5.39
N VAL A 95 6.88 8.91 -4.50
CA VAL A 95 6.26 10.21 -4.78
C VAL A 95 7.30 11.31 -4.94
N GLU A 96 8.32 11.35 -4.08
CA GLU A 96 9.45 12.28 -4.21
C GLU A 96 10.19 12.07 -5.54
N SER A 97 10.40 10.81 -5.93
CA SER A 97 11.10 10.44 -7.17
C SER A 97 10.40 10.95 -8.44
N VAL A 98 9.08 11.13 -8.40
CA VAL A 98 8.33 11.70 -9.55
C VAL A 98 8.74 13.16 -9.80
N HIS A 99 8.94 13.96 -8.75
CA HIS A 99 9.39 15.36 -8.90
C HIS A 99 10.81 15.43 -9.47
N VAL A 100 11.71 14.56 -9.00
CA VAL A 100 13.08 14.45 -9.54
C VAL A 100 13.08 14.04 -11.01
N LEU A 101 12.19 13.12 -11.40
CA LEU A 101 12.05 12.70 -12.79
C LEU A 101 11.48 13.81 -13.67
N GLU A 102 10.56 14.61 -13.17
CA GLU A 102 10.01 15.77 -13.89
C GLU A 102 11.13 16.76 -14.26
N ASP A 103 11.99 17.12 -13.31
CA ASP A 103 13.14 18.00 -13.55
C ASP A 103 14.10 17.40 -14.60
N ALA A 104 14.38 16.09 -14.51
CA ALA A 104 15.24 15.41 -15.46
C ALA A 104 14.65 15.37 -16.88
N CYS A 105 13.33 15.17 -17.00
CA CYS A 105 12.62 15.20 -18.29
C CYS A 105 12.72 16.58 -18.96
N GLN A 106 12.54 17.66 -18.21
CA GLN A 106 12.69 19.02 -18.73
C GLN A 106 14.10 19.29 -19.26
N ILE A 107 15.13 18.80 -18.57
CA ILE A 107 16.52 18.92 -19.03
C ILE A 107 16.72 18.15 -20.33
N MET A 108 16.19 16.93 -20.47
CA MET A 108 16.33 16.17 -21.72
C MET A 108 15.67 16.88 -22.91
N GLU A 109 14.51 17.50 -22.72
CA GLU A 109 13.81 18.27 -23.77
C GLU A 109 14.60 19.50 -24.24
N THR A 110 15.34 20.14 -23.34
CA THR A 110 16.20 21.29 -23.68
C THR A 110 17.49 20.90 -24.39
N VAL A 111 17.97 19.66 -24.23
CA VAL A 111 19.17 19.14 -24.91
C VAL A 111 18.86 18.60 -26.32
N GLN A 112 17.60 18.23 -26.60
CA GLN A 112 17.19 17.75 -27.93
C GLN A 112 16.81 18.88 -28.91
N ASN A 113 16.67 20.13 -28.45
CA ASN A 113 16.47 21.32 -29.28
C ASN A 113 17.77 22.12 -29.45
#